data_AF-A0AAV6B4I9-F1
#
_entry.id   AF-A0AAV6B4I9-F1
#
_cell.length_a   1.000
_cell.length_b   1.000
_cell.length_c   1.000
_cell.angle_alpha   90.00
_cell.angle_beta   90.00
_cell.angle_gamma   90.00
#
_symmetry.space_group_name_H-M   'P 1'
#
loop_
_entity.id
_entity.type
_entity.pdbx_description
1 polymer ?
#
loop_
_entity_poly.entity_id
_entity_poly.type
_entity_poly.pdbx_seq_one_letter_code
_entity_poly.pdbx_strand_id
1 'polypeptide(L)'
;MNNLRQMGRAVQIWGDDHREQTLWQTYHFDGGTRPSTGTKSGNAWFEFAYLSNELVTPRILSCPADTAKVASEFSGDAARGGYASASFRGLATSYFINLHTEFEYPRGPLFGDRNVRAVPGGTCTYGATGAFQVSSSDTNVGWTNALHGFQGNVVRVDGTAEVTTSDEVRNAFGLSDERPQQHLLRGGL
;
A
#
# COMPACT_ATOMS: atom_id res chain seq x y z
N MET A 1 0.98 4.53 13.92
CA MET A 1 2.16 3.77 13.47
C MET A 1 2.14 2.27 13.79
N ASN A 2 1.60 1.79 14.92
CA ASN A 2 1.59 0.34 15.23
C ASN A 2 0.96 -0.50 14.09
N ASN A 3 -0.17 -0.05 13.55
CA ASN A 3 -0.83 -0.66 12.38
C ASN A 3 0.13 -0.89 11.21
N LEU A 4 0.84 0.15 10.77
CA LEU A 4 1.80 0.07 9.66
C LEU A 4 2.94 -0.92 9.94
N ARG A 5 3.45 -0.99 11.17
CA ARG A 5 4.48 -1.99 11.54
C ARG A 5 3.95 -3.42 11.41
N GLN A 6 2.72 -3.67 11.87
CA GLN A 6 2.08 -4.97 11.72
C GLN A 6 1.87 -5.33 10.25
N MET A 7 1.44 -4.37 9.43
CA MET A 7 1.28 -4.56 7.98
C MET A 7 2.62 -4.85 7.29
N GLY A 8 3.69 -4.10 7.62
CA GLY A 8 5.02 -4.33 7.07
C GLY A 8 5.54 -5.72 7.40
N ARG A 9 5.35 -6.17 8.65
CA ARG A 9 5.70 -7.54 9.07
C ARG A 9 4.92 -8.61 8.30
N ALA A 10 3.65 -8.37 8.00
CA ALA A 10 2.85 -9.31 7.20
C ALA A 10 3.45 -9.51 5.79
N VAL A 11 3.96 -8.45 5.17
CA VAL A 11 4.66 -8.56 3.87
C VAL A 11 5.97 -9.31 4.01
N GLN A 12 6.73 -9.10 5.09
CA GLN A 12 7.97 -9.84 5.34
C GLN A 12 7.69 -11.35 5.46
N ILE A 13 6.70 -11.74 6.26
CA ILE A 13 6.30 -13.16 6.42
C ILE A 13 5.91 -13.76 5.07
N TRP A 14 5.12 -13.03 4.27
CA TRP A 14 4.77 -13.48 2.93
C TRP A 14 6.00 -13.67 2.04
N GLY A 15 6.91 -12.70 2.04
CA GLY A 15 8.10 -12.69 1.20
C GLY A 15 9.10 -13.80 1.54
N ASP A 16 9.22 -14.16 2.82
CA ASP A 16 10.07 -15.28 3.28
C ASP A 16 9.68 -16.59 2.58
N ASP A 17 8.38 -16.82 2.36
CA ASP A 17 7.86 -18.01 1.67
C ASP A 17 7.85 -17.88 0.13
N HIS A 18 8.11 -16.68 -0.41
CA HIS A 18 7.94 -16.34 -1.83
C HIS A 18 9.17 -15.68 -2.47
N ARG A 19 10.37 -16.16 -2.10
CA ARG A 19 11.65 -15.75 -2.70
C ARG A 19 11.91 -14.25 -2.61
N GLU A 20 11.57 -13.65 -1.46
CA GLU A 20 11.79 -12.23 -1.19
C GLU A 20 11.12 -11.31 -2.23
N GLN A 21 9.97 -11.73 -2.76
CA GLN A 21 9.12 -10.90 -3.60
C GLN A 21 7.92 -10.42 -2.79
N THR A 22 7.24 -9.39 -3.29
CA THR A 22 5.94 -8.98 -2.78
C THR A 22 4.80 -9.65 -3.56
N LEU A 23 3.64 -9.81 -2.93
CA LEU A 23 2.50 -10.49 -3.55
C LEU A 23 2.05 -9.86 -4.88
N TRP A 24 2.20 -8.54 -5.05
CA TRP A 24 1.86 -7.85 -6.29
C TRP A 24 2.94 -7.93 -7.38
N GLN A 25 4.15 -8.40 -7.06
CA GLN A 25 5.21 -8.68 -8.02
C GLN A 25 5.20 -10.14 -8.50
N THR A 26 4.76 -11.06 -7.65
CA THR A 26 4.65 -12.49 -7.94
C THR A 26 3.43 -12.81 -8.79
N TYR A 27 3.60 -13.65 -9.81
CA TYR A 27 2.52 -14.05 -10.70
C TYR A 27 1.43 -14.84 -9.97
N HIS A 28 0.20 -14.68 -10.41
CA HIS A 28 -0.95 -15.38 -9.81
C HIS A 28 -0.87 -16.91 -9.87
N PHE A 29 -0.22 -17.47 -10.89
CA PHE A 29 0.02 -18.92 -10.97
C PHE A 29 1.10 -19.40 -9.99
N ASP A 30 1.88 -18.48 -9.41
CA ASP A 30 2.85 -18.72 -8.33
C ASP A 30 2.29 -18.27 -6.96
N GLY A 31 0.99 -18.02 -6.85
CA GLY A 31 0.33 -17.64 -5.59
C GLY A 31 0.31 -16.14 -5.27
N GLY A 32 0.79 -15.28 -6.18
CA GLY A 32 0.70 -13.82 -6.03
C GLY A 32 -0.56 -13.20 -6.67
N THR A 33 -0.51 -11.90 -6.95
CA THR A 33 -1.60 -11.14 -7.56
C THR A 33 -1.22 -10.49 -8.88
N ARG A 34 0.00 -10.69 -9.39
CA ARG A 34 0.39 -10.18 -10.71
C ARG A 34 -0.29 -10.97 -11.82
N PRO A 35 -1.01 -10.31 -12.75
CA PRO A 35 -1.57 -11.00 -13.90
C PRO A 35 -0.46 -11.48 -14.85
N SER A 36 -0.63 -12.67 -15.45
CA SER A 36 0.26 -13.13 -16.53
C SER A 36 -0.09 -12.50 -17.88
N THR A 37 -1.36 -12.13 -18.05
CA THR A 37 -1.93 -11.45 -19.21
C THR A 37 -2.99 -10.45 -18.74
N GLY A 38 -3.19 -9.37 -19.48
CA GLY A 38 -4.16 -8.34 -19.11
C GLY A 38 -3.72 -7.45 -17.94
N THR A 39 -4.70 -6.91 -17.20
CA THR A 39 -4.45 -5.97 -16.09
C THR A 39 -5.39 -6.24 -14.92
N LYS A 40 -5.00 -5.80 -13.73
CA LYS A 40 -5.85 -5.71 -12.52
C LYS A 40 -6.12 -4.26 -12.17
N SER A 41 -7.24 -4.02 -11.48
CA SER A 41 -7.57 -2.67 -11.00
C SER A 41 -6.59 -2.21 -9.92
N GLY A 42 -6.10 -0.98 -10.04
CA GLY A 42 -5.14 -0.36 -9.13
C GLY A 42 -5.78 0.17 -7.86
N ASN A 43 -6.27 -0.74 -7.01
CA ASN A 43 -6.83 -0.39 -5.71
C ASN A 43 -6.14 -1.17 -4.58
N ALA A 44 -5.82 -0.49 -3.47
CA ALA A 44 -5.04 -1.10 -2.39
C ALA A 44 -5.84 -2.17 -1.63
N TRP A 45 -7.17 -2.05 -1.58
CA TRP A 45 -7.99 -2.96 -0.80
C TRP A 45 -7.89 -4.42 -1.28
N PHE A 46 -7.74 -4.63 -2.59
CA PHE A 46 -7.63 -5.96 -3.17
C PHE A 46 -6.35 -6.66 -2.72
N GLU A 47 -5.21 -5.96 -2.75
CA GLU A 47 -3.93 -6.52 -2.27
C GLU A 47 -3.98 -6.85 -0.78
N PHE A 48 -4.57 -5.98 0.05
CA PHE A 48 -4.73 -6.26 1.48
C PHE A 48 -5.70 -7.39 1.77
N ALA A 49 -6.76 -7.57 0.96
CA ALA A 49 -7.64 -8.71 1.09
C ALA A 49 -6.90 -10.02 0.74
N TYR A 50 -5.98 -9.98 -0.24
CA TYR A 50 -5.15 -11.13 -0.58
C TYR A 50 -4.10 -11.45 0.49
N LEU A 51 -3.51 -10.42 1.11
CA LEU A 51 -2.59 -10.55 2.25
C LEU A 51 -3.30 -10.94 3.58
N SER A 52 -4.61 -11.20 3.55
CA SER A 52 -5.39 -11.45 4.78
C SER A 52 -4.92 -12.66 5.60
N ASN A 53 -4.24 -13.64 4.98
CA ASN A 53 -3.67 -14.77 5.72
C ASN A 53 -2.52 -14.32 6.66
N GLU A 54 -1.77 -13.28 6.25
CA GLU A 54 -0.66 -12.73 7.05
C GLU A 54 -1.10 -11.55 7.94
N LEU A 55 -2.31 -11.03 7.72
CA LEU A 55 -2.91 -9.97 8.51
C LEU A 55 -3.91 -10.55 9.50
N VAL A 56 -3.66 -10.39 10.80
CA VAL A 56 -4.55 -10.90 11.86
C VAL A 56 -5.97 -10.31 11.79
N THR A 57 -6.11 -9.04 11.36
CA THR A 57 -7.40 -8.35 11.33
C THR A 57 -7.39 -7.19 10.31
N PRO A 58 -8.50 -6.90 9.61
CA PRO A 58 -8.57 -5.73 8.73
C PRO A 58 -8.68 -4.42 9.51
N ARG A 59 -8.89 -4.44 10.83
CA ARG A 59 -8.95 -3.22 11.66
C ARG A 59 -7.67 -2.39 11.55
N ILE A 60 -6.51 -3.04 11.33
CA ILE A 60 -5.23 -2.34 11.19
C ILE A 60 -5.10 -1.61 9.85
N LEU A 61 -6.00 -1.83 8.88
CA LEU A 61 -5.99 -1.16 7.58
C LEU A 61 -6.67 0.22 7.62
N SER A 62 -7.26 0.57 8.77
CA SER A 62 -7.80 1.90 9.06
C SER A 62 -6.87 2.64 10.02
N CYS A 63 -6.48 3.86 9.66
CA CYS A 63 -5.67 4.72 10.51
C CYS A 63 -6.58 5.41 11.53
N PRO A 64 -6.22 5.45 12.83
CA PRO A 64 -7.05 6.13 13.84
C PRO A 64 -7.28 7.63 13.61
N ALA A 65 -6.42 8.29 12.84
CA ALA A 65 -6.59 9.70 12.47
C ALA A 65 -7.41 9.91 11.18
N ASP A 66 -7.75 8.82 10.49
CA ASP A 66 -8.54 8.84 9.28
C ASP A 66 -10.02 8.61 9.60
N THR A 67 -10.90 9.18 8.78
CA THR A 67 -12.35 8.98 8.87
C THR A 67 -12.80 7.77 8.02
N ALA A 68 -11.85 6.93 7.57
CA ALA A 68 -12.15 5.70 6.86
C ALA A 68 -12.99 4.74 7.74
N LYS A 69 -13.81 3.91 7.10
CA LYS A 69 -14.54 2.85 7.79
C LYS A 69 -13.58 1.86 8.44
N VAL A 70 -14.03 1.22 9.51
CA VAL A 70 -13.28 0.16 10.18
C VAL A 70 -13.97 -1.16 9.92
N ALA A 71 -13.34 -2.03 9.12
CA ALA A 71 -13.83 -3.40 8.91
C ALA A 71 -13.48 -4.31 10.10
N SER A 72 -14.31 -5.33 10.35
CA SER A 72 -14.14 -6.29 11.45
C SER A 72 -13.48 -7.59 11.01
N GLU A 73 -13.76 -8.02 9.79
CA GLU A 73 -13.34 -9.31 9.24
C GLU A 73 -13.08 -9.20 7.72
N PHE A 74 -12.28 -10.10 7.15
CA PHE A 74 -11.93 -10.08 5.73
C PHE A 74 -13.05 -10.63 4.80
N SER A 75 -14.26 -10.81 5.33
CA SER A 75 -15.39 -11.42 4.61
C SER A 75 -16.02 -10.47 3.57
N GLY A 76 -16.91 -11.04 2.74
CA GLY A 76 -17.80 -10.29 1.86
C GLY A 76 -19.11 -9.83 2.52
N ASP A 77 -19.33 -10.09 3.81
CA ASP A 77 -20.58 -9.80 4.51
C ASP A 77 -20.59 -8.37 5.07
N ALA A 78 -21.32 -7.46 4.41
CA ALA A 78 -21.42 -6.07 4.83
C ALA A 78 -22.09 -5.89 6.20
N ALA A 79 -23.03 -6.76 6.58
CA ALA A 79 -23.75 -6.65 7.85
C ALA A 79 -22.84 -6.94 9.05
N ARG A 80 -21.78 -7.72 8.82
CA ARG A 80 -20.75 -8.05 9.81
C ARG A 80 -19.49 -7.20 9.71
N GLY A 81 -19.50 -6.17 8.86
CA GLY A 81 -18.35 -5.30 8.62
C GLY A 81 -17.23 -5.95 7.79
N GLY A 82 -17.61 -6.77 6.81
CA GLY A 82 -16.70 -7.48 5.92
C GLY A 82 -15.91 -6.56 4.99
N TYR A 83 -14.58 -6.62 5.07
CA TYR A 83 -13.64 -5.78 4.33
C TYR A 83 -13.80 -5.92 2.80
N ALA A 84 -14.08 -7.12 2.30
CA ALA A 84 -14.23 -7.39 0.86
C ALA A 84 -15.62 -7.00 0.32
N SER A 85 -16.57 -6.64 1.19
CA SER A 85 -17.91 -6.21 0.80
C SER A 85 -17.91 -4.84 0.12
N ALA A 86 -18.83 -4.59 -0.81
CA ALA A 86 -18.87 -3.34 -1.58
C ALA A 86 -19.04 -2.08 -0.71
N SER A 87 -19.65 -2.21 0.47
CA SER A 87 -19.81 -1.10 1.43
C SER A 87 -18.52 -0.74 2.19
N PHE A 88 -17.48 -1.58 2.09
CA PHE A 88 -16.15 -1.40 2.67
C PHE A 88 -15.11 -1.24 1.56
N ARG A 89 -14.15 -2.16 1.40
CA ARG A 89 -13.05 -2.06 0.42
C ARG A 89 -12.22 -0.80 0.63
N GLY A 90 -12.01 -0.01 -0.43
CA GLY A 90 -11.22 1.22 -0.38
C GLY A 90 -11.71 2.22 0.67
N LEU A 91 -13.01 2.22 1.00
CA LEU A 91 -13.55 3.08 2.06
C LEU A 91 -13.07 2.68 3.47
N ALA A 92 -12.48 1.49 3.61
CA ALA A 92 -11.92 0.96 4.84
C ALA A 92 -10.39 0.80 4.76
N THR A 93 -9.73 1.53 3.85
CA THR A 93 -8.29 1.49 3.62
C THR A 93 -7.70 2.89 3.78
N SER A 94 -6.89 3.11 4.81
CA SER A 94 -6.26 4.39 5.13
C SER A 94 -4.84 4.56 4.61
N TYR A 95 -4.35 3.58 3.84
CA TYR A 95 -2.95 3.49 3.46
C TYR A 95 -2.77 3.35 1.95
N PHE A 96 -1.62 3.80 1.44
CA PHE A 96 -1.13 3.42 0.12
C PHE A 96 -0.26 2.15 0.20
N ILE A 97 -0.12 1.51 -0.95
CA ILE A 97 0.84 0.44 -1.25
C ILE A 97 1.75 0.93 -2.35
N ASN A 98 3.06 0.86 -2.15
CA ASN A 98 4.02 1.08 -3.22
C ASN A 98 4.29 -0.24 -3.97
N LEU A 99 4.01 -0.25 -5.27
CA LEU A 99 4.15 -1.45 -6.10
C LEU A 99 5.60 -1.75 -6.47
N HIS A 100 6.49 -0.77 -6.39
CA HIS A 100 7.91 -0.88 -6.75
C HIS A 100 8.77 -1.07 -5.50
N THR A 101 8.21 -1.74 -4.51
CA THR A 101 8.92 -2.04 -3.28
C THR A 101 9.54 -3.42 -3.40
N GLU A 102 10.84 -3.50 -3.15
CA GLU A 102 11.65 -4.71 -3.31
C GLU A 102 12.47 -4.97 -2.04
N PHE A 103 12.67 -6.24 -1.70
CA PHE A 103 13.45 -6.64 -0.50
C PHE A 103 14.93 -6.27 -0.61
N GLU A 104 15.47 -6.20 -1.84
CA GLU A 104 16.83 -5.70 -2.12
C GLU A 104 17.00 -4.21 -1.77
N TYR A 105 15.88 -3.47 -1.73
CA TYR A 105 15.84 -2.04 -1.42
C TYR A 105 15.10 -1.80 -0.09
N PRO A 106 15.68 -2.24 1.05
CA PRO A 106 14.96 -2.36 2.32
C PRO A 106 14.45 -1.02 2.87
N ARG A 107 15.05 0.09 2.41
CA ARG A 107 14.71 1.45 2.81
C ARG A 107 13.62 2.11 1.95
N GLY A 108 13.13 1.41 0.92
CA GLY A 108 12.00 1.87 0.12
C GLY A 108 10.70 1.93 0.94
N PRO A 109 9.87 2.96 0.79
CA PRO A 109 8.54 3.02 1.39
C PRO A 109 7.69 1.88 0.84
N LEU A 110 7.17 1.02 1.74
CA LEU A 110 6.30 -0.10 1.43
C LEU A 110 4.82 0.32 1.53
N PHE A 111 4.45 0.84 2.70
CA PHE A 111 3.13 1.41 2.96
C PHE A 111 3.26 2.80 3.59
N GLY A 112 2.22 3.61 3.49
CA GLY A 112 2.13 4.87 4.20
C GLY A 112 0.73 5.45 4.15
N ASP A 113 0.49 6.56 4.84
CA ASP A 113 -0.85 7.15 4.91
C ASP A 113 -1.39 7.55 3.52
N ARG A 114 -2.68 7.34 3.26
CA ARG A 114 -3.26 7.54 1.92
C ARG A 114 -3.27 8.99 1.43
N ASN A 115 -2.99 9.96 2.31
CA ASN A 115 -3.04 11.40 2.03
C ASN A 115 -1.76 11.94 1.36
N VAL A 116 -0.87 11.06 0.89
CA VAL A 116 0.22 11.45 -0.01
C VAL A 116 -0.33 11.96 -1.33
N ARG A 117 0.15 13.11 -1.77
CA ARG A 117 -0.12 13.68 -3.08
C ARG A 117 0.67 12.91 -4.13
N ALA A 118 -0.04 12.48 -5.17
CA ALA A 118 0.49 11.68 -6.27
C ALA A 118 -0.35 11.97 -7.53
N VAL A 119 0.22 11.70 -8.70
CA VAL A 119 -0.44 11.95 -9.99
C VAL A 119 -1.34 10.76 -10.34
N PRO A 120 -2.65 10.93 -10.59
CA PRO A 120 -3.52 9.81 -10.94
C PRO A 120 -3.28 9.32 -12.37
N GLY A 121 -3.56 8.04 -12.65
CA GLY A 121 -3.76 7.53 -14.01
C GLY A 121 -2.60 6.75 -14.64
N GLY A 122 -1.77 6.06 -13.85
CA GLY A 122 -0.67 5.23 -14.32
C GLY A 122 -1.02 3.74 -14.50
N THR A 123 -0.26 3.07 -15.38
CA THR A 123 -0.22 1.60 -15.49
C THR A 123 1.14 1.11 -15.02
N CYS A 124 1.15 0.27 -13.99
CA CYS A 124 2.37 -0.31 -13.45
C CYS A 124 2.84 -1.51 -14.29
N THR A 125 4.16 -1.72 -14.37
CA THR A 125 4.77 -2.93 -14.97
C THR A 125 4.23 -4.24 -14.38
N TYR A 126 3.78 -4.23 -13.12
CA TYR A 126 3.17 -5.40 -12.48
C TYR A 126 1.66 -5.55 -12.79
N GLY A 127 1.18 -4.89 -13.84
CA GLY A 127 -0.16 -5.09 -14.40
C GLY A 127 -1.30 -4.36 -13.70
N ALA A 128 -1.01 -3.46 -12.75
CA ALA A 128 -2.04 -2.64 -12.11
C ALA A 128 -2.36 -1.39 -12.96
N THR A 129 -3.63 -1.20 -13.34
CA THR A 129 -4.11 -0.01 -14.07
C THR A 129 -4.85 0.97 -13.16
N GLY A 130 -4.74 2.28 -13.43
CA GLY A 130 -5.33 3.31 -12.57
C GLY A 130 -4.55 3.52 -11.26
N ALA A 131 -3.28 3.13 -11.23
CA ALA A 131 -2.38 3.42 -10.13
C ALA A 131 -2.04 4.92 -10.09
N PHE A 132 -1.55 5.38 -8.96
CA PHE A 132 -1.01 6.73 -8.79
C PHE A 132 0.48 6.70 -9.06
N GLN A 133 1.04 7.80 -9.58
CA GLN A 133 2.44 7.93 -9.92
C GLN A 133 3.12 8.88 -8.94
N VAL A 134 4.31 8.49 -8.48
CA VAL A 134 5.18 9.33 -7.65
C VAL A 134 6.61 9.27 -8.20
N SER A 135 7.34 10.36 -8.04
CA SER A 135 8.77 10.44 -8.37
C SER A 135 9.48 11.27 -7.32
N SER A 136 10.71 10.90 -6.98
CA SER A 136 11.56 11.70 -6.08
C SER A 136 11.94 13.07 -6.69
N SER A 137 11.87 13.18 -8.02
CA SER A 137 12.13 14.42 -8.76
C SER A 137 10.93 15.37 -8.83
N ASP A 138 9.71 14.88 -8.55
CA ASP A 138 8.51 15.69 -8.60
C ASP A 138 8.30 16.40 -7.26
N THR A 139 8.55 17.72 -7.24
CA THR A 139 8.33 18.55 -6.05
C THR A 139 6.86 18.59 -5.61
N ASN A 140 5.95 18.14 -6.47
CA ASN A 140 4.54 17.96 -6.14
C ASN A 140 4.22 16.63 -5.44
N VAL A 141 5.19 15.78 -5.15
CA VAL A 141 4.98 14.62 -4.28
C VAL A 141 5.23 15.05 -2.82
N GLY A 142 4.29 14.73 -1.94
CA GLY A 142 4.36 15.08 -0.51
C GLY A 142 3.02 14.97 0.20
N TRP A 143 2.99 15.24 1.50
CA TRP A 143 1.78 15.10 2.31
C TRP A 143 0.79 16.25 2.10
N THR A 144 -0.49 15.90 2.02
CA THR A 144 -1.60 16.87 2.19
C THR A 144 -1.98 16.99 3.65
N ASN A 145 -2.74 18.02 4.02
CA ASN A 145 -3.20 18.22 5.40
C ASN A 145 -4.40 17.35 5.82
N ALA A 146 -4.78 16.35 5.03
CA ALA A 146 -6.04 15.62 5.22
C ALA A 146 -6.05 14.64 6.40
N LEU A 147 -4.89 14.23 6.95
CA LEU A 147 -4.78 13.27 8.05
C LEU A 147 -3.90 13.79 9.18
N HIS A 148 -2.57 13.68 9.04
CA HIS A 148 -1.59 13.98 10.09
C HIS A 148 -0.96 15.37 9.92
N GLY A 149 -1.77 16.38 9.62
CA GLY A 149 -1.25 17.71 9.25
C GLY A 149 -0.36 17.62 8.00
N PHE A 150 0.73 18.38 7.94
CA PHE A 150 1.66 18.37 6.80
C PHE A 150 2.72 17.26 6.88
N GLN A 151 2.41 16.17 7.59
CA GLN A 151 3.25 14.99 7.77
C GLN A 151 2.43 13.73 7.49
N GLY A 152 3.12 12.59 7.40
CA GLY A 152 2.50 11.29 7.24
C GLY A 152 3.40 10.17 7.72
N ASN A 153 2.78 9.07 8.11
CA ASN A 153 3.45 7.86 8.54
C ASN A 153 3.80 7.00 7.33
N VAL A 154 4.99 6.40 7.38
CA VAL A 154 5.48 5.43 6.40
C VAL A 154 6.05 4.23 7.14
N VAL A 155 5.91 3.05 6.55
CA VAL A 155 6.71 1.87 6.90
C VAL A 155 7.50 1.42 5.69
N ARG A 156 8.74 1.02 5.93
CA ARG A 156 9.66 0.51 4.92
C ARG A 156 9.69 -1.01 4.92
N VAL A 157 10.36 -1.61 3.95
CA VAL A 157 10.47 -3.07 3.83
C VAL A 157 11.20 -3.71 5.00
N ASP A 158 12.19 -3.02 5.57
CA ASP A 158 12.88 -3.46 6.78
C ASP A 158 12.01 -3.41 8.06
N GLY A 159 10.76 -2.94 7.95
CA GLY A 159 9.83 -2.82 9.06
C GLY A 159 10.01 -1.55 9.90
N THR A 160 10.96 -0.67 9.56
CA THR A 160 11.07 0.64 10.19
C THR A 160 9.85 1.47 9.84
N ALA A 161 9.19 2.01 10.87
CA ALA A 161 8.06 2.92 10.70
C ALA A 161 8.34 4.24 11.39
N GLU A 162 8.10 5.32 10.65
CA GLU A 162 8.48 6.69 10.99
C GLU A 162 7.42 7.68 10.52
N VAL A 163 7.44 8.87 11.13
CA VAL A 163 6.74 10.05 10.62
C VAL A 163 7.68 10.76 9.67
N THR A 164 7.17 11.21 8.54
CA THR A 164 7.93 11.90 7.51
C THR A 164 7.27 13.25 7.18
N THR A 165 8.11 14.21 6.84
CA THR A 165 7.74 15.41 6.10
C THR A 165 7.56 15.10 4.61
N SER A 166 7.06 16.07 3.85
CA SER A 166 6.90 15.94 2.39
C SER A 166 8.23 15.68 1.68
N ASP A 167 9.30 16.35 2.12
CA ASP A 167 10.63 16.17 1.53
C ASP A 167 11.19 14.77 1.83
N GLU A 168 11.01 14.28 3.06
CA GLU A 168 11.46 12.95 3.47
C GLU A 168 10.73 11.83 2.70
N VAL A 169 9.40 11.88 2.57
CA VAL A 169 8.68 10.83 1.82
C VAL A 169 9.00 10.88 0.33
N ARG A 170 9.16 12.08 -0.26
CA ARG A 170 9.55 12.24 -1.66
C ARG A 170 10.92 11.64 -1.91
N ASN A 171 11.89 11.92 -1.05
CA ASN A 171 13.23 11.35 -1.14
C ASN A 171 13.19 9.82 -0.94
N ALA A 172 12.35 9.31 -0.04
CA ALA A 172 12.22 7.88 0.21
C ALA A 172 11.74 7.10 -1.03
N PHE A 173 10.88 7.67 -1.89
CA PHE A 173 10.52 7.04 -3.16
C PHE A 173 11.70 6.85 -4.11
N GLY A 174 12.81 7.58 -3.93
CA GLY A 174 14.05 7.34 -4.67
C GLY A 174 14.88 6.16 -4.13
N LEU A 175 14.40 5.45 -3.11
CA LEU A 175 15.10 4.35 -2.45
C LEU A 175 14.48 2.98 -2.70
N SER A 176 13.37 2.88 -3.46
CA SER A 176 12.57 1.65 -3.57
C SER A 176 12.93 0.75 -4.76
N ASP A 177 13.57 1.29 -5.79
CA ASP A 177 14.15 0.60 -6.95
C ASP A 177 15.02 1.56 -7.78
N GLU A 178 15.59 1.11 -8.91
CA GLU A 178 16.32 1.97 -9.86
C GLU A 178 15.39 2.85 -10.73
N ARG A 179 14.06 2.76 -10.57
CA ARG A 179 13.13 3.46 -11.46
C ARG A 179 12.85 4.87 -10.96
N PRO A 180 12.91 5.87 -11.86
CA PRO A 180 12.62 7.26 -11.49
C PRO A 180 11.14 7.51 -11.15
N GLN A 181 10.23 6.62 -11.57
CA GLN A 181 8.79 6.73 -11.35
C GLN A 181 8.25 5.45 -10.73
N GLN A 182 7.60 5.60 -9.58
CA GLN A 182 6.95 4.53 -8.85
C GLN A 182 5.44 4.65 -8.92
N HIS A 183 4.77 3.54 -8.63
CA HIS A 183 3.33 3.40 -8.75
C HIS A 183 2.73 2.99 -7.41
N LEU A 184 1.77 3.78 -6.94
CA LEU A 184 1.07 3.55 -5.69
C LEU A 184 -0.36 3.07 -5.95
N LEU A 185 -0.81 2.10 -5.16
CA LEU A 185 -2.23 1.83 -4.95
C LEU A 185 -2.68 2.57 -3.69
N ARG A 186 -3.93 3.04 -3.63
CA ARG A 186 -4.46 3.66 -2.40
C ARG A 186 -5.90 3.24 -2.12
N GLY A 187 -6.33 3.49 -0.88
CA GLY A 187 -7.73 3.41 -0.49
C GLY A 187 -8.61 4.43 -1.22
N GLY A 188 -9.92 4.17 -1.22
CA GLY A 188 -10.91 4.99 -1.90
C GLY A 188 -11.41 6.12 -0.99
N LEU A 189 -11.11 7.36 -1.38
CA LEU A 189 -12.05 8.48 -1.45
C LEU A 189 -11.75 9.26 -2.73
#